data_AF-A0A924UB00-F1
#
_entry.id   AF-A0A924UB00-F1
#
_cell.length_a   1.000
_cell.length_b   1.000
_cell.length_c   1.000
_cell.angle_alpha   90.00
_cell.angle_beta   90.00
_cell.angle_gamma   90.00
#
_symmetry.space_group_name_H-M   'P 1'
#
loop_
_entity.id
_entity.type
_entity.pdbx_description
1 polymer ?
#
loop_
_entity_poly.entity_id
_entity_poly.type
_entity_poly.pdbx_seq_one_letter_code
_entity_poly.pdbx_strand_id
1 'polypeptide(L)'
;MSQVIRHSKFGVPVRIAMADRTQIIGVVFVRQNQRVIEVLCDERTFFPIETIGSVRLLNKQHVVQIDLLSIEEILAQRDLFPDIDVQYLRDNNW
;
A
#
# COMPACT_ATOMS: atom_id res chain seq x y z
N MET A 1 10.24 -24.22 22.17
CA MET A 1 10.58 -23.48 20.94
C MET A 1 9.33 -22.75 20.47
N SER A 2 9.21 -21.46 20.76
CA SER A 2 8.12 -20.62 20.25
C SER A 2 8.35 -20.39 18.76
N GLN A 3 7.51 -20.96 17.90
CA GLN A 3 7.52 -20.61 16.48
C GLN A 3 7.19 -19.13 16.34
N VAL A 4 8.12 -18.35 15.79
CA VAL A 4 7.85 -16.99 15.35
C VAL A 4 6.88 -17.11 14.17
N ILE A 5 5.59 -16.85 14.43
CA ILE A 5 4.60 -16.72 13.37
C ILE A 5 5.01 -15.49 12.55
N ARG A 6 5.72 -15.71 11.44
CA ARG A 6 5.96 -14.66 10.45
C ARG A 6 4.61 -14.38 9.80
N HIS A 7 3.91 -13.35 10.27
CA HIS A 7 2.77 -12.84 9.53
C HIS A 7 3.27 -12.28 8.20
N SER A 8 2.93 -12.94 7.10
CA SER A 8 3.16 -12.43 5.77
C SER A 8 2.46 -11.08 5.63
N LYS A 9 3.22 -10.06 5.24
CA LYS A 9 2.69 -8.76 4.83
C LYS A 9 2.53 -8.80 3.32
N PHE A 10 1.42 -8.28 2.81
CA PHE A 10 1.14 -8.23 1.38
C PHE A 10 1.10 -6.78 0.94
N GLY A 11 1.80 -6.47 -0.14
CA GLY A 11 1.86 -5.13 -0.69
C GLY A 11 0.69 -4.86 -1.64
N VAL A 12 -0.12 -3.87 -1.34
CA VAL A 12 -1.18 -3.37 -2.22
C VAL A 12 -0.71 -2.06 -2.88
N PRO A 13 -0.55 -2.04 -4.22
CA PRO A 13 -0.19 -0.83 -4.95
C PRO A 13 -1.27 0.24 -4.85
N VAL A 14 -0.85 1.46 -4.53
CA VAL A 14 -1.73 2.61 -4.39
C VAL A 14 -1.16 3.86 -5.02
N ARG A 15 -2.06 4.77 -5.40
CA ARG A 15 -1.76 6.15 -5.74
C ARG A 15 -2.49 7.07 -4.77
N ILE A 16 -1.74 7.96 -4.14
CA ILE A 16 -2.21 8.83 -3.06
C ILE A 16 -2.14 10.27 -3.53
N ALA A 17 -3.27 10.97 -3.50
CA ALA A 17 -3.33 12.40 -3.74
C ALA A 17 -3.34 13.16 -2.41
N MET A 18 -2.42 14.10 -2.25
CA MET A 18 -2.28 14.93 -1.07
C MET A 18 -2.94 16.31 -1.27
N ALA A 19 -3.24 17.01 -0.17
CA ALA A 19 -3.90 18.32 -0.18
C ALA A 19 -3.09 19.41 -0.88
N ASP A 20 -1.76 19.28 -0.92
CA ASP A 20 -0.84 20.16 -1.66
C ASP A 20 -0.75 19.83 -3.16
N ARG A 21 -1.62 18.93 -3.66
CA ARG A 21 -1.67 18.41 -5.04
C ARG A 21 -0.51 17.48 -5.41
N THR A 22 0.35 17.11 -4.47
CA THR A 22 1.36 16.08 -4.72
C THR A 22 0.69 14.72 -4.88
N GLN A 23 1.27 13.89 -5.74
CA GLN A 23 0.87 12.50 -5.91
C GLN A 23 2.01 11.57 -5.51
N ILE A 24 1.67 10.53 -4.77
CA ILE A 24 2.62 9.52 -4.30
C ILE A 24 2.14 8.17 -4.80
N ILE A 25 3.00 7.47 -5.54
CA ILE A 25 2.78 6.09 -5.98
C ILE A 25 3.68 5.20 -5.14
N GLY A 26 3.10 4.11 -4.63
CA GLY A 26 3.83 3.17 -3.80
C GLY A 26 2.94 2.03 -3.32
N VAL A 27 3.34 1.42 -2.22
CA VAL A 27 2.73 0.19 -1.71
C VAL A 27 2.35 0.36 -0.24
N VAL A 28 1.10 0.02 0.08
CA VAL A 28 0.61 -0.12 1.46
C VAL A 28 0.64 -1.59 1.82
N PHE A 29 1.28 -1.93 2.94
CA PHE A 29 1.31 -3.31 3.42
C PHE A 29 0.10 -3.62 4.29
N VAL A 30 -0.60 -4.67 3.93
CA VAL A 30 -1.73 -5.24 4.68
C VAL A 30 -1.36 -6.62 5.22
N ARG A 31 -2.02 -7.04 6.28
CA ARG A 31 -2.02 -8.45 6.73
C ARG A 31 -2.98 -9.27 5.88
N GLN A 32 -2.91 -10.59 5.98
CA GLN A 32 -3.90 -11.47 5.36
C GLN A 32 -5.32 -11.06 5.81
N ASN A 33 -6.25 -10.98 4.86
CA ASN A 33 -7.64 -10.54 5.04
C ASN A 33 -7.81 -9.08 5.53
N GLN A 34 -6.73 -8.32 5.67
CA GLN A 34 -6.81 -6.91 6.02
C GLN A 34 -6.96 -6.06 4.76
N ARG A 35 -7.84 -5.07 4.79
CA ARG A 35 -8.03 -4.11 3.69
C ARG A 35 -7.20 -2.85 3.91
N VAL A 36 -6.85 -2.15 2.83
CA VAL A 36 -6.15 -0.85 2.91
C VAL A 36 -6.91 0.15 3.79
N ILE A 37 -8.24 0.19 3.71
CA ILE A 37 -9.06 1.08 4.56
C ILE A 37 -8.88 0.81 6.06
N GLU A 38 -8.64 -0.44 6.47
CA GLU A 38 -8.43 -0.78 7.87
C GLU A 38 -7.06 -0.32 8.37
N VAL A 39 -6.06 -0.26 7.49
CA VAL A 39 -4.75 0.36 7.80
C VAL A 39 -4.91 1.87 7.97
N LEU A 40 -5.75 2.50 7.16
CA LEU A 40 -5.97 3.94 7.17
C LEU A 40 -6.88 4.41 8.31
N CYS A 41 -7.85 3.60 8.73
CA CYS A 41 -8.80 3.95 9.78
C CYS A 41 -8.33 3.55 11.19
N ASP A 42 -7.07 3.15 11.37
CA ASP A 42 -6.52 3.00 12.72
C ASP A 42 -6.32 4.37 13.43
N GLU A 43 -6.16 4.34 14.75
CA GLU A 43 -6.00 5.53 15.60
C GLU A 43 -4.70 6.32 15.36
N ARG A 44 -3.79 5.82 14.51
CA ARG A 44 -2.49 6.48 14.30
C ARG A 44 -2.65 7.64 13.32
N THR A 45 -1.99 8.76 13.58
CA THR A 45 -2.01 9.92 12.68
C THR A 45 -1.32 9.65 11.34
N PHE A 46 -0.32 8.76 11.34
CA PHE A 46 0.49 8.46 10.18
C PHE A 46 0.35 6.98 9.77
N PHE A 47 0.47 6.71 8.47
CA PHE A 47 0.60 5.36 7.94
C PHE A 47 1.83 5.25 7.02
N PRO A 48 2.46 4.06 6.94
CA PRO A 48 3.61 3.85 6.08
C PRO A 48 3.20 3.60 4.64
N ILE A 49 3.99 4.14 3.72
CA ILE A 49 4.00 3.76 2.30
C ILE A 49 5.43 3.42 1.90
N GLU A 50 5.59 2.32 1.16
CA GLU A 50 6.88 1.95 0.57
C GLU A 50 6.91 2.36 -0.90
N THR A 51 7.96 3.08 -1.28
CA THR A 51 8.32 3.37 -2.66
C THR A 51 9.62 2.63 -2.99
N ILE A 52 10.02 2.60 -4.26
CA ILE A 52 11.19 1.82 -4.72
C ILE A 52 12.47 2.01 -3.88
N GLY A 53 12.69 3.23 -3.38
CA GLY A 53 13.93 3.56 -2.66
C GLY A 53 13.73 3.97 -1.21
N SER A 54 12.49 4.03 -0.70
CA SER A 54 12.25 4.58 0.63
C SER A 54 10.93 4.14 1.22
N VAL A 55 10.90 4.04 2.55
CA VAL A 55 9.64 4.01 3.31
C VAL A 55 9.37 5.42 3.81
N ARG A 56 8.15 5.92 3.58
CA ARG A 56 7.68 7.23 4.03
C ARG A 56 6.49 7.07 4.97
N LEU A 57 6.37 7.98 5.92
CA LEU A 57 5.18 8.09 6.78
C LEU A 57 4.33 9.26 6.28
N LEU A 58 3.08 8.98 5.91
CA LEU A 58 2.15 10.01 5.42
C LEU A 58 1.15 10.37 6.50
N ASN A 59 0.95 11.68 6.70
CA ASN A 59 -0.09 12.19 7.60
C ASN A 59 -1.47 12.04 6.95
N LYS A 60 -2.36 11.29 7.59
CA LYS A 60 -3.72 11.03 7.10
C LYS A 60 -4.54 12.30 6.89
N GLN A 61 -4.32 13.35 7.70
CA GLN A 61 -5.07 14.61 7.60
C GLN A 61 -4.82 15.38 6.29
N HIS A 62 -3.73 15.07 5.58
CA HIS A 62 -3.40 15.71 4.31
C HIS A 62 -3.68 14.82 3.10
N VAL A 63 -4.22 13.61 3.30
CA VAL A 63 -4.63 12.73 2.20
C VAL A 63 -6.01 13.15 1.73
N VAL A 64 -6.15 13.37 0.43
CA VAL A 64 -7.44 13.69 -0.22
C VAL A 64 -8.08 12.44 -0.81
N GLN A 65 -7.27 11.58 -1.44
CA GLN A 65 -7.75 10.38 -2.14
C GLN A 65 -6.66 9.31 -2.15
N ILE A 66 -7.09 8.04 -2.07
CA ILE A 66 -6.23 6.87 -2.26
C ILE A 66 -6.90 5.97 -3.28
N ASP A 67 -6.26 5.85 -4.44
CA ASP A 67 -6.67 4.94 -5.50
C ASP A 67 -5.95 3.61 -5.33
N LEU A 68 -6.73 2.54 -5.28
CA LEU A 68 -6.21 1.19 -5.45
C LEU A 68 -6.01 0.98 -6.94
N LEU A 69 -4.78 0.62 -7.33
CA LEU A 69 -4.46 0.49 -8.75
C LEU A 69 -4.88 -0.88 -9.26
N SER A 70 -5.50 -0.88 -10.44
CA SER A 70 -5.81 -2.12 -11.14
C SER A 70 -4.54 -2.86 -11.56
N ILE A 71 -4.65 -4.16 -11.77
CA ILE A 71 -3.55 -4.99 -12.29
C ILE A 71 -2.98 -4.41 -13.60
N GLU A 72 -3.84 -3.89 -14.48
CA GLU A 72 -3.40 -3.30 -15.76
C GLU A 72 -2.54 -2.05 -15.54
N GLU A 73 -2.96 -1.14 -14.65
CA GLU A 73 -2.19 0.05 -14.28
C GLU A 73 -0.85 -0.32 -13.61
N ILE A 74 -0.86 -1.32 -12.74
CA ILE A 74 0.33 -1.83 -12.06
C ILE A 74 1.34 -2.37 -13.08
N LEU A 75 0.89 -3.16 -14.06
CA LEU A 75 1.76 -3.73 -15.09
C LEU A 75 2.28 -2.65 -16.04
N ALA A 76 1.48 -1.64 -16.36
CA ALA A 76 1.89 -0.51 -17.20
C ALA A 76 2.95 0.39 -16.53
N GLN A 77 2.99 0.41 -15.19
CA GLN A 77 3.86 1.28 -14.39
C GLN A 77 4.73 0.48 -13.41
N ARG A 78 5.12 -0.74 -13.78
CA ARG A 78 5.80 -1.68 -12.87
C ARG A 78 7.06 -1.10 -12.22
N ASP A 79 7.79 -0.27 -12.97
CA ASP A 79 9.01 0.41 -12.52
C ASP A 79 8.76 1.54 -11.50
N LEU A 80 7.52 1.70 -11.00
CA LEU A 80 7.17 2.65 -9.94
C LEU A 80 6.95 1.98 -8.57
N PHE A 81 6.96 0.64 -8.52
CA PHE A 81 6.64 -0.12 -7.30
C PHE A 81 7.85 -0.94 -6.81
N PRO A 82 7.98 -1.15 -5.49
CA PRO A 82 8.84 -2.20 -4.95
C PRO A 82 8.34 -3.59 -5.39
N ASP A 83 9.08 -4.66 -5.07
CA ASP A 83 8.67 -6.02 -5.40
C ASP A 83 7.30 -6.35 -4.77
N ILE A 84 6.30 -6.56 -5.63
CA ILE A 84 4.91 -6.88 -5.26
C ILE A 84 4.54 -8.30 -5.69
N ASP A 85 3.70 -8.94 -4.87
CA ASP A 85 3.15 -10.26 -5.18
C ASP A 85 1.91 -10.12 -6.07
N VAL A 86 2.13 -10.16 -7.38
CA VAL A 86 1.06 -10.06 -8.39
C VAL A 86 0.07 -11.23 -8.27
N GLN A 87 0.50 -12.41 -7.82
CA GLN A 87 -0.38 -13.56 -7.65
C GLN A 87 -1.36 -13.30 -6.51
N TYR A 88 -0.87 -12.81 -5.37
CA TYR A 88 -1.72 -12.41 -4.26
C TYR A 88 -2.78 -11.37 -4.67
N LEU A 89 -2.37 -10.35 -5.45
CA LEU A 89 -3.29 -9.31 -5.91
C LEU A 89 -4.42 -9.90 -6.77
N ARG A 90 -4.09 -10.80 -7.70
CA ARG A 90 -5.07 -11.52 -8.53
C ARG A 90 -6.02 -12.39 -7.69
N ASP A 91 -5.48 -13.17 -6.76
CA ASP A 91 -6.26 -14.11 -5.95
C ASP A 91 -7.25 -13.40 -5.01
N ASN A 92 -6.98 -12.15 -4.65
CA ASN A 92 -7.81 -11.35 -3.76
C ASN A 92 -8.65 -10.30 -4.48
N ASN A 93 -8.68 -10.32 -5.83
CA ASN A 93 -9.41 -9.35 -6.67
C ASN A 93 -9.12 -7.88 -6.29
N TRP A 94 -7.85 -7.56 -6.08
CA TRP A 94 -7.39 -6.17 -5.92
C TRP A 94 -7.30 -5.45 -7.27
#